data_AF-A0A366QPI5-F1
#
_entry.id   AF-A0A366QPI5-F1
#
_cell.length_a   1.000
_cell.length_b   1.000
_cell.length_c   1.000
_cell.angle_alpha   90.00
_cell.angle_beta   90.00
_cell.angle_gamma   90.00
#
_symmetry.space_group_name_H-M   'P 1'
#
loop_
_entity.id
_entity.type
_entity.pdbx_description
1 polymer ?
#
loop_
_entity_poly.entity_id
_entity_poly.type
_entity_poly.pdbx_seq_one_letter_code
_entity_poly.pdbx_strand_id
1 'polypeptide(L)'
;MAADAPAKQCMGADCSNDAGSLQCPTCLKLGIKDSFFCSQECFKRNWGIHKTMHKSQSNILHHLKAPKAISPDPATGYYNPFPNFPYSGSLRPVYPLSPHRTLPQSIPHPVWWQDGNPRYSRSLTNRNKIEILDKAGQDAMRKSCRLAREVLDIAAAAAKPGVTTDYIDELVHKACIERNSYPSPLNYNNFPKSCCTSVNEVICHGIPDQRVLLDGDILNIDVSLYHEGYHADLNETYYIGDKAKADPDTVRVVETARQCLDESIKAVKPGTLIREFGNIIEKHAKKHNCSVIRTYCGHGVGKLFHCPPNVPHYAKNKTVGECKPGMTFTIEPMIALGKYRDITWPDNWTSTTIDGKMTAQFEHTLLVTEDGVEILTARQENSPGGALPMPSAENGDAKA
;
A
#
# COMPACT_ATOMS: atom_id res chain seq x y z
N MET A 1 -56.08 -26.58 8.79
CA MET A 1 -55.58 -25.98 7.54
C MET A 1 -54.13 -25.61 7.77
N ALA A 2 -53.20 -26.25 7.06
CA ALA A 2 -51.79 -25.89 7.12
C ALA A 2 -51.61 -24.53 6.43
N ALA A 3 -51.01 -23.56 7.12
CA ALA A 3 -50.65 -22.29 6.49
C ALA A 3 -49.54 -22.57 5.47
N ASP A 4 -49.75 -22.19 4.21
CA ASP A 4 -48.73 -22.28 3.17
C ASP A 4 -47.48 -21.49 3.59
N ALA A 5 -46.31 -22.11 3.44
CA ALA A 5 -45.04 -21.46 3.69
C ALA A 5 -44.86 -20.28 2.72
N PRO A 6 -44.32 -19.13 3.17
CA PRO A 6 -44.14 -17.97 2.31
C PRO A 6 -43.30 -18.30 1.08
N ALA A 7 -43.77 -17.88 -0.10
CA ALA A 7 -43.08 -18.09 -1.37
C ALA A 7 -41.68 -17.45 -1.31
N LYS A 8 -40.65 -18.25 -1.59
CA LYS A 8 -39.26 -17.80 -1.57
C LYS A 8 -38.99 -16.96 -2.81
N GLN A 9 -38.27 -15.84 -2.65
CA GLN A 9 -37.92 -14.96 -3.77
C GLN A 9 -36.62 -15.39 -4.45
N CYS A 10 -36.56 -15.26 -5.78
CA CYS A 10 -35.38 -15.58 -6.56
C CYS A 10 -34.22 -14.61 -6.25
N MET A 11 -33.01 -15.15 -6.11
CA MET A 11 -31.80 -14.35 -5.83
C MET A 11 -31.14 -13.72 -7.06
N GLY A 12 -31.79 -13.75 -8.23
CA GLY A 12 -31.29 -13.04 -9.41
C GLY A 12 -31.39 -11.53 -9.20
N ALA A 13 -30.28 -10.80 -9.32
CA ALA A 13 -30.24 -9.35 -9.11
C ALA A 13 -31.15 -8.58 -10.09
N ASP A 14 -31.48 -9.20 -11.22
CA ASP A 14 -32.37 -8.71 -12.26
C ASP A 14 -33.68 -9.53 -12.38
N CYS A 15 -34.08 -10.24 -11.33
CA CYS A 15 -35.19 -11.19 -11.37
C CYS A 15 -36.18 -10.98 -10.22
N SER A 16 -37.46 -10.84 -10.54
CA SER A 16 -38.58 -10.67 -9.59
C SER A 16 -39.50 -11.90 -9.49
N ASN A 17 -39.07 -13.03 -10.06
CA ASN A 17 -39.85 -14.26 -10.03
C ASN A 17 -39.74 -14.95 -8.67
N ASP A 18 -40.75 -15.75 -8.34
CA ASP A 18 -40.64 -16.70 -7.24
C ASP A 18 -39.54 -17.74 -7.52
N ALA A 19 -38.85 -18.15 -6.47
CA ALA A 19 -37.76 -19.10 -6.55
C ALA A 19 -38.29 -20.53 -6.74
N GLY A 20 -37.56 -21.32 -7.52
CA GLY A 20 -37.76 -22.77 -7.60
C GLY A 20 -36.98 -23.50 -6.51
N SER A 21 -36.84 -24.82 -6.65
CA SER A 21 -36.03 -25.65 -5.75
C SER A 21 -34.52 -25.56 -5.99
N LEU A 22 -34.10 -24.86 -7.06
CA LEU A 22 -32.70 -24.77 -7.46
C LEU A 22 -31.90 -23.92 -6.47
N GLN A 23 -30.87 -24.51 -5.86
CA GLN A 23 -29.97 -23.84 -4.93
C GLN A 23 -28.55 -23.71 -5.47
N CYS A 24 -27.85 -22.66 -5.05
CA CYS A 24 -26.42 -22.50 -5.35
C CYS A 24 -25.59 -23.55 -4.58
N PRO A 25 -24.79 -24.41 -5.26
CA PRO A 25 -23.96 -25.41 -4.61
C PRO A 25 -22.88 -24.83 -3.68
N THR A 26 -22.36 -23.64 -3.99
CA THR A 26 -21.38 -22.94 -3.14
C THR A 26 -22.05 -22.40 -1.87
N CYS A 27 -23.23 -21.80 -1.98
CA CYS A 27 -24.01 -21.37 -0.82
C CYS A 27 -24.34 -22.54 0.11
N LEU A 28 -24.72 -23.69 -0.44
CA LEU A 28 -24.92 -24.93 0.33
C LEU A 28 -23.66 -25.36 1.09
N LYS A 29 -22.49 -25.33 0.43
CA LYS A 29 -21.20 -25.64 1.08
C LYS A 29 -20.81 -24.62 2.14
N LEU A 30 -21.18 -23.35 1.98
CA LEU A 30 -20.90 -22.26 2.91
C LEU A 30 -21.97 -22.11 4.03
N GLY A 31 -23.01 -22.93 4.04
CA GLY A 31 -24.09 -22.83 5.04
C GLY A 31 -25.02 -21.62 4.85
N ILE A 32 -25.00 -20.98 3.68
CA ILE A 32 -25.87 -19.85 3.35
C ILE A 32 -27.29 -20.38 3.09
N LYS A 33 -28.20 -20.05 4.00
CA LYS A 33 -29.62 -20.38 3.86
C LYS A 33 -30.28 -19.46 2.82
N ASP A 34 -31.33 -19.99 2.20
CA ASP A 34 -32.21 -19.26 1.27
C ASP A 34 -31.60 -18.78 -0.05
N SER A 35 -30.56 -19.45 -0.52
CA SER A 35 -29.96 -19.20 -1.85
C SER A 35 -30.69 -19.93 -2.99
N PHE A 36 -31.91 -19.49 -3.32
CA PHE A 36 -32.74 -20.11 -4.36
C PHE A 36 -32.84 -19.29 -5.66
N PHE A 37 -33.01 -19.99 -6.78
CA PHE A 37 -33.16 -19.41 -8.11
C PHE A 37 -34.38 -20.00 -8.83
N CYS A 38 -35.05 -19.19 -9.66
CA CYS A 38 -36.23 -19.62 -10.42
C CYS A 38 -35.91 -20.63 -11.53
N SER A 39 -34.69 -20.59 -12.11
CA SER A 39 -34.24 -21.54 -13.14
C SER A 39 -32.72 -21.58 -13.28
N GLN A 40 -32.20 -22.56 -14.02
CA GLN A 40 -30.77 -22.73 -14.28
C GLN A 40 -30.20 -21.57 -15.14
N GLU A 41 -30.97 -21.05 -16.06
CA GLU A 41 -30.63 -19.91 -16.92
C GLU A 41 -30.48 -18.64 -16.09
N CYS A 42 -31.43 -18.40 -15.17
CA CYS A 42 -31.39 -17.25 -14.25
C CYS A 42 -30.14 -17.32 -13.34
N PHE A 43 -29.83 -18.50 -12.81
CA PHE A 43 -28.62 -18.74 -12.02
C PHE A 43 -27.34 -18.43 -12.82
N LYS A 44 -27.22 -18.93 -14.05
CA LYS A 44 -26.04 -18.69 -14.91
C LYS A 44 -25.86 -17.22 -15.24
N ARG A 45 -26.93 -16.52 -15.61
CA ARG A 45 -26.90 -15.08 -15.95
C ARG A 45 -26.46 -14.24 -14.75
N ASN A 46 -26.95 -14.57 -13.55
CA ASN A 46 -26.67 -13.82 -12.33
C ASN A 46 -25.40 -14.28 -11.59
N TRP A 47 -24.73 -15.34 -12.03
CA TRP A 47 -23.57 -15.92 -11.35
C TRP A 47 -22.44 -14.91 -11.09
N GLY A 48 -22.18 -14.01 -12.05
CA GLY A 48 -21.14 -12.99 -11.94
C GLY A 48 -21.30 -12.07 -10.73
N ILE A 49 -22.54 -11.67 -10.44
CA ILE A 49 -22.91 -10.84 -9.29
C ILE A 49 -23.05 -11.71 -8.05
N HIS A 50 -23.78 -12.82 -8.14
CA HIS A 50 -24.05 -13.70 -7.01
C HIS A 50 -22.76 -14.23 -6.35
N LYS A 51 -21.75 -14.65 -7.12
CA LYS A 51 -20.49 -15.18 -6.56
C LYS A 51 -19.68 -14.18 -5.73
N THR A 52 -19.98 -12.88 -5.81
CA THR A 52 -19.33 -11.86 -4.98
C THR A 52 -19.69 -12.02 -3.50
N MET A 53 -20.90 -12.51 -3.19
CA MET A 53 -21.31 -12.77 -1.80
C MET A 53 -20.54 -13.93 -1.18
N HIS A 54 -20.03 -14.87 -1.99
CA HIS A 54 -19.22 -16.00 -1.51
C HIS A 54 -17.88 -15.54 -0.96
N LYS A 55 -17.31 -14.43 -1.46
CA LYS A 55 -16.10 -13.83 -0.91
C LYS A 55 -16.34 -13.25 0.49
N SER A 56 -17.49 -12.60 0.70
CA SER A 56 -17.88 -12.06 2.01
C SER A 56 -18.10 -13.16 3.05
N GLN A 57 -18.58 -14.33 2.64
CA GLN A 57 -18.93 -15.44 3.52
C GLN A 57 -17.80 -16.48 3.71
N SER A 58 -16.88 -16.62 2.76
CA SER A 58 -15.63 -17.37 2.98
C SER A 58 -14.81 -16.78 4.12
N ASN A 59 -14.92 -15.47 4.36
CA ASN A 59 -14.35 -14.81 5.54
C ASN A 59 -15.12 -15.17 6.82
N ILE A 60 -16.44 -15.40 6.73
CA ILE A 60 -17.29 -15.82 7.86
C ILE A 60 -17.04 -17.28 8.27
N LEU A 61 -16.78 -18.18 7.31
CA LEU A 61 -16.54 -19.60 7.64
C LEU A 61 -15.21 -19.83 8.39
N HIS A 62 -14.23 -18.93 8.24
CA HIS A 62 -13.02 -18.90 9.08
C HIS A 62 -13.32 -18.53 10.55
N HIS A 63 -14.47 -17.91 10.82
CA HIS A 63 -14.93 -17.57 12.18
C HIS A 63 -15.77 -18.69 12.85
N LEU A 64 -16.09 -19.80 12.15
CA LEU A 64 -16.86 -20.92 12.74
C LEU A 64 -16.02 -21.88 13.60
N LYS A 65 -14.69 -21.77 13.56
CA LYS A 65 -13.88 -22.13 14.73
C LYS A 65 -13.80 -20.86 15.56
N ALA A 66 -14.50 -20.83 16.69
CA ALA A 66 -14.26 -19.78 17.68
C ALA A 66 -12.75 -19.62 17.83
N PRO A 67 -12.17 -18.42 17.59
CA PRO A 67 -10.76 -18.23 17.85
C PRO A 67 -10.55 -18.68 19.29
N LYS A 68 -9.60 -19.60 19.52
CA LYS A 68 -9.11 -19.84 20.89
C LYS A 68 -8.86 -18.46 21.46
N ALA A 69 -9.45 -18.17 22.63
CA ALA A 69 -9.38 -16.86 23.25
C ALA A 69 -7.95 -16.32 23.08
N ILE A 70 -7.82 -15.22 22.34
CA ILE A 70 -6.53 -14.59 22.11
C ILE A 70 -6.16 -13.99 23.47
N SER A 71 -5.41 -14.76 24.25
CA SER A 71 -4.91 -14.29 25.54
C SER A 71 -3.77 -13.33 25.25
N PRO A 72 -3.86 -12.08 25.72
CA PRO A 72 -2.70 -11.22 25.76
C PRO A 72 -1.57 -11.87 26.55
N ASP A 73 -0.35 -11.52 26.17
CA ASP A 73 0.84 -11.78 26.97
C ASP A 73 0.65 -11.14 28.35
N PRO A 74 0.71 -11.90 29.45
CA PRO A 74 0.40 -11.38 30.78
C PRO A 74 1.35 -10.29 31.28
N ALA A 75 2.58 -10.21 30.76
CA ALA A 75 3.58 -9.25 31.19
C ALA A 75 3.45 -7.91 30.46
N THR A 76 3.12 -7.96 29.16
CA THR A 76 3.08 -6.78 28.28
C THR A 76 1.66 -6.33 27.93
N GLY A 77 0.67 -7.20 28.05
CA GLY A 77 -0.69 -6.97 27.56
C GLY A 77 -0.82 -7.01 26.04
N TYR A 78 0.27 -7.35 25.32
CA TYR A 78 0.27 -7.40 23.86
C TYR A 78 -0.18 -8.76 23.31
N TYR A 79 -0.71 -8.77 22.09
CA TYR A 79 -1.17 -9.99 21.44
C TYR A 79 -1.06 -9.94 19.92
N ASN A 80 -1.12 -11.12 19.30
CA ASN A 80 -1.32 -11.25 17.86
C ASN A 80 -2.81 -11.56 17.60
N PRO A 81 -3.56 -10.71 16.87
CA PRO A 81 -4.97 -10.95 16.55
C PRO A 81 -5.20 -12.13 15.59
N PHE A 82 -4.17 -12.60 14.89
CA PHE A 82 -4.25 -13.65 13.87
C PHE A 82 -3.27 -14.82 14.15
N PRO A 83 -3.35 -15.49 15.31
CA PRO A 83 -2.34 -16.46 15.74
C PRO A 83 -2.23 -17.71 14.84
N ASN A 84 -3.28 -18.01 14.07
CA ASN A 84 -3.31 -19.16 13.15
C ASN A 84 -3.03 -18.77 11.69
N PHE A 85 -2.78 -17.49 11.40
CA PHE A 85 -2.43 -17.07 10.05
C PHE A 85 -1.02 -17.60 9.71
N PRO A 86 -0.82 -18.25 8.56
CA PRO A 86 0.48 -18.77 8.16
C PRO A 86 1.37 -17.64 7.63
N TYR A 87 1.95 -16.86 8.54
CA TYR A 87 2.91 -15.81 8.21
C TYR A 87 4.07 -16.37 7.37
N SER A 88 4.46 -15.63 6.33
CA SER A 88 5.56 -16.01 5.45
C SER A 88 6.94 -15.84 6.08
N GLY A 89 7.08 -14.88 7.01
CA GLY A 89 8.33 -14.58 7.70
C GLY A 89 8.22 -14.56 9.23
N SER A 90 9.17 -13.88 9.87
CA SER A 90 9.30 -13.83 11.33
C SER A 90 8.42 -12.75 11.98
N LEU A 91 8.01 -11.74 11.21
CA LEU A 91 7.21 -10.62 11.71
C LEU A 91 5.83 -11.06 12.15
N ARG A 92 5.36 -10.44 13.22
CA ARG A 92 4.00 -10.61 13.75
C ARG A 92 3.43 -9.23 14.07
N PRO A 93 2.12 -9.02 13.88
CA PRO A 93 1.45 -7.84 14.37
C PRO A 93 1.43 -7.84 15.89
N VAL A 94 1.63 -6.68 16.50
CA VAL A 94 1.67 -6.49 17.96
C VAL A 94 0.57 -5.52 18.39
N TYR A 95 -0.53 -6.09 18.87
CA TYR A 95 -1.76 -5.40 19.27
C TYR A 95 -1.85 -5.26 20.80
N PRO A 96 -2.70 -4.37 21.36
CA PRO A 96 -3.63 -3.50 20.65
C PRO A 96 -2.92 -2.34 19.92
N LEU A 97 -3.47 -1.95 18.77
CA LEU A 97 -3.09 -0.67 18.16
C LEU A 97 -3.46 0.46 19.13
N SER A 98 -2.67 1.53 19.15
CA SER A 98 -3.09 2.73 19.88
C SER A 98 -4.40 3.29 19.29
N PRO A 99 -5.21 4.01 20.10
CA PRO A 99 -6.46 4.59 19.63
C PRO A 99 -6.29 5.45 18.37
N HIS A 100 -7.35 5.53 17.57
CA HIS A 100 -7.36 6.38 16.38
C HIS A 100 -7.05 7.84 16.76
N ARG A 101 -6.04 8.42 16.12
CA ARG A 101 -5.61 9.79 16.39
C ARG A 101 -6.57 10.79 15.74
N THR A 102 -6.77 11.94 16.37
CA THR A 102 -7.70 12.99 15.90
C THR A 102 -6.91 14.25 15.53
N LEU A 103 -7.48 15.04 14.63
CA LEU A 103 -6.90 16.30 14.19
C LEU A 103 -7.94 17.44 14.20
N PRO A 104 -7.52 18.71 14.29
CA PRO A 104 -8.43 19.85 14.32
C PRO A 104 -9.29 19.96 13.06
N GLN A 105 -10.58 20.28 13.22
CA GLN A 105 -11.51 20.51 12.09
C GLN A 105 -11.13 21.69 11.18
N SER A 106 -10.26 22.59 11.65
CA SER A 106 -9.75 23.72 10.87
C SER A 106 -8.80 23.30 9.74
N ILE A 107 -8.19 22.11 9.83
CA ILE A 107 -7.35 21.57 8.75
C ILE A 107 -8.27 21.12 7.61
N PRO A 108 -7.97 21.42 6.33
CA PRO A 108 -8.74 20.85 5.21
C PRO A 108 -8.70 19.32 5.20
N HIS A 109 -9.86 18.67 5.13
CA HIS A 109 -9.95 17.21 5.14
C HIS A 109 -10.26 16.65 3.73
N PRO A 110 -9.67 15.51 3.33
CA PRO A 110 -9.99 14.83 2.08
C PRO A 110 -11.35 14.11 2.19
N VAL A 111 -11.99 13.79 1.06
CA VAL A 111 -13.40 13.34 1.03
C VAL A 111 -13.72 12.06 1.81
N TRP A 112 -12.72 11.22 2.14
CA TRP A 112 -12.89 9.97 2.91
C TRP A 112 -12.79 10.15 4.42
N TRP A 113 -12.42 11.33 4.92
CA TRP A 113 -11.99 11.48 6.31
C TRP A 113 -13.00 10.97 7.36
N GLN A 114 -14.31 10.98 7.05
CA GLN A 114 -15.37 10.51 7.95
C GLN A 114 -15.70 9.03 7.80
N ASP A 115 -15.94 8.56 6.57
CA ASP A 115 -16.52 7.25 6.28
C ASP A 115 -15.52 6.25 5.67
N GLY A 116 -14.28 6.70 5.53
CA GLY A 116 -13.17 5.99 4.92
C GLY A 116 -13.32 5.72 3.42
N ASN A 117 -14.32 6.27 2.76
CA ASN A 117 -14.56 6.02 1.35
C ASN A 117 -13.99 7.15 0.48
N PRO A 118 -12.96 6.89 -0.35
CA PRO A 118 -12.34 7.97 -1.12
C PRO A 118 -13.18 8.59 -2.23
N ARG A 119 -14.46 8.18 -2.38
CA ARG A 119 -15.51 8.81 -3.21
C ARG A 119 -15.01 9.47 -4.51
N TYR A 120 -14.01 8.88 -5.15
CA TYR A 120 -13.50 9.38 -6.41
C TYR A 120 -14.65 9.38 -7.41
N SER A 121 -14.82 10.46 -8.18
CA SER A 121 -15.81 10.48 -9.25
C SER A 121 -15.48 9.35 -10.24
N ARG A 122 -16.18 8.22 -10.13
CA ARG A 122 -16.00 7.03 -10.99
C ARG A 122 -16.66 7.23 -12.35
N SER A 123 -16.47 8.40 -12.94
CA SER A 123 -16.92 8.63 -14.31
C SER A 123 -16.21 7.65 -15.24
N LEU A 124 -16.98 6.77 -15.87
CA LEU A 124 -16.47 5.83 -16.87
C LEU A 124 -15.75 6.54 -18.03
N THR A 125 -16.11 7.80 -18.31
CA THR A 125 -15.49 8.61 -19.37
C THR A 125 -14.16 9.21 -18.96
N ASN A 126 -13.92 9.45 -17.66
CA ASN A 126 -12.71 10.12 -17.16
C ASN A 126 -11.73 9.17 -16.44
N ARG A 127 -11.99 7.86 -16.41
CA ARG A 127 -11.18 6.88 -15.65
C ARG A 127 -9.69 6.82 -16.05
N ASN A 128 -9.34 7.29 -17.24
CA ASN A 128 -7.96 7.33 -17.76
C ASN A 128 -7.49 8.77 -18.01
N LYS A 129 -8.27 9.78 -17.60
CA LYS A 129 -7.90 11.17 -17.80
C LYS A 129 -6.80 11.52 -16.81
N ILE A 130 -5.62 11.79 -17.34
CA ILE A 130 -4.49 12.32 -16.59
C ILE A 130 -4.66 13.84 -16.50
N GLU A 131 -4.57 14.39 -15.29
CA GLU A 131 -4.60 15.85 -15.09
C GLU A 131 -3.28 16.46 -15.57
N ILE A 132 -3.37 17.55 -16.31
CA ILE A 132 -2.23 18.41 -16.65
C ILE A 132 -2.38 19.66 -15.79
N LEU A 133 -1.48 19.83 -14.83
CA LEU A 133 -1.54 20.94 -13.89
C LEU A 133 -1.16 22.26 -14.58
N ASP A 134 -1.96 23.29 -14.31
CA ASP A 134 -1.57 24.67 -14.57
C ASP A 134 -0.50 25.13 -13.55
N LYS A 135 -0.01 26.36 -13.72
CA LYS A 135 1.04 26.91 -12.86
C LYS A 135 0.66 26.90 -11.38
N ALA A 136 -0.59 27.26 -11.06
CA ALA A 136 -1.07 27.27 -9.68
C ALA A 136 -1.10 25.86 -9.06
N GLY A 137 -1.56 24.85 -9.81
CA GLY A 137 -1.54 23.46 -9.37
C GLY A 137 -0.12 22.92 -9.18
N GLN A 138 0.81 23.27 -10.06
CA GLN A 138 2.21 22.90 -9.91
C GLN A 138 2.84 23.52 -8.65
N ASP A 139 2.54 24.80 -8.36
CA ASP A 139 3.04 25.48 -7.17
C ASP A 139 2.44 24.92 -5.88
N ALA A 140 1.16 24.52 -5.92
CA ALA A 140 0.51 23.81 -4.81
C ALA A 140 1.18 22.44 -4.57
N MET A 141 1.47 21.67 -5.63
CA MET A 141 2.19 20.40 -5.52
C MET A 141 3.60 20.58 -4.94
N ARG A 142 4.37 21.58 -5.39
CA ARG A 142 5.69 21.91 -4.80
C ARG A 142 5.59 22.16 -3.31
N LYS A 143 4.57 22.92 -2.87
CA LYS A 143 4.34 23.20 -1.44
C LYS A 143 4.00 21.93 -0.67
N SER A 144 3.01 21.15 -1.12
CA SER A 144 2.60 19.90 -0.46
C SER A 144 3.74 18.89 -0.38
N CYS A 145 4.50 18.70 -1.45
CA CYS A 145 5.62 17.76 -1.52
C CYS A 145 6.79 18.17 -0.61
N ARG A 146 7.12 19.46 -0.54
CA ARG A 146 8.13 19.95 0.43
C ARG A 146 7.71 19.66 1.87
N LEU A 147 6.44 19.91 2.21
CA LEU A 147 5.92 19.61 3.55
C LEU A 147 5.96 18.11 3.85
N ALA A 148 5.62 17.25 2.87
CA ALA A 148 5.69 15.80 3.02
C ALA A 148 7.12 15.33 3.28
N ARG A 149 8.10 15.87 2.54
CA ARG A 149 9.54 15.63 2.80
C ARG A 149 9.93 15.98 4.23
N GLU A 150 9.56 17.15 4.72
CA GLU A 150 9.87 17.54 6.10
C GLU A 150 9.26 16.57 7.13
N VAL A 151 8.05 16.07 6.88
CA VAL A 151 7.40 15.08 7.75
C VAL A 151 8.15 13.74 7.73
N LEU A 152 8.53 13.25 6.54
CA LEU A 152 9.34 12.03 6.42
C LEU A 152 10.69 12.19 7.14
N ASP A 153 11.36 13.33 6.99
CA ASP A 153 12.66 13.55 7.63
C ASP A 153 12.54 13.57 9.17
N ILE A 154 11.43 14.10 9.73
CA ILE A 154 11.14 14.02 11.18
C ILE A 154 10.97 12.56 11.63
N ALA A 155 10.17 11.77 10.89
CA ALA A 155 9.94 10.37 11.20
C ALA A 155 11.23 9.55 11.11
N ALA A 156 12.01 9.77 10.06
CA ALA A 156 13.29 9.10 9.81
C ALA A 156 14.33 9.37 10.90
N ALA A 157 14.38 10.60 11.43
CA ALA A 157 15.28 10.95 12.53
C ALA A 157 15.00 10.16 13.83
N ALA A 158 13.79 9.65 13.99
CA ALA A 158 13.38 8.84 15.14
C ALA A 158 13.54 7.32 14.91
N ALA A 159 13.80 6.87 13.68
CA ALA A 159 13.89 5.46 13.31
C ALA A 159 15.20 4.83 13.84
N LYS A 160 15.14 4.22 15.02
CA LYS A 160 16.27 3.57 15.69
C LYS A 160 15.83 2.35 16.52
N PRO A 161 16.77 1.44 16.89
CA PRO A 161 16.45 0.32 17.78
C PRO A 161 15.75 0.77 19.07
N GLY A 162 14.75 0.01 19.52
CA GLY A 162 14.00 0.27 20.75
C GLY A 162 12.75 1.15 20.58
N VAL A 163 12.54 1.74 19.41
CA VAL A 163 11.36 2.56 19.09
C VAL A 163 10.25 1.69 18.48
N THR A 164 8.97 1.97 18.77
CA THR A 164 7.84 1.29 18.11
C THR A 164 7.44 1.98 16.81
N THR A 165 6.85 1.24 15.87
CA THR A 165 6.29 1.83 14.65
C THR A 165 5.11 2.77 14.97
N ASP A 166 4.31 2.48 16.00
CA ASP A 166 3.24 3.38 16.47
C ASP A 166 3.76 4.74 16.99
N TYR A 167 4.97 4.79 17.56
CA TYR A 167 5.61 6.05 17.92
C TYR A 167 6.05 6.86 16.69
N ILE A 168 6.54 6.17 15.64
CA ILE A 168 6.85 6.83 14.36
C ILE A 168 5.58 7.43 13.73
N ASP A 169 4.47 6.68 13.74
CA ASP A 169 3.15 7.20 13.32
C ASP A 169 2.71 8.42 14.11
N GLU A 170 2.91 8.42 15.43
CA GLU A 170 2.61 9.58 16.28
C GLU A 170 3.35 10.84 15.82
N LEU A 171 4.64 10.70 15.51
CA LEU A 171 5.46 11.81 15.03
C LEU A 171 4.98 12.30 13.66
N VAL A 172 4.67 11.39 12.73
CA VAL A 172 4.09 11.76 11.42
C VAL A 172 2.77 12.50 11.61
N HIS A 173 1.88 11.98 12.45
CA HIS A 173 0.58 12.59 12.72
C HIS A 173 0.72 14.02 13.25
N LYS A 174 1.56 14.21 14.28
CA LYS A 174 1.83 15.53 14.88
C LYS A 174 2.47 16.49 13.88
N ALA A 175 3.46 16.03 13.13
CA ALA A 175 4.18 16.85 12.15
C ALA A 175 3.27 17.29 10.99
N CYS A 176 2.29 16.46 10.59
CA CYS A 176 1.24 16.85 9.64
C CYS A 176 0.35 17.97 10.21
N ILE A 177 -0.14 17.81 11.46
CA ILE A 177 -0.98 18.82 12.11
C ILE A 177 -0.25 20.17 12.25
N GLU A 178 1.01 20.15 12.67
CA GLU A 178 1.85 21.36 12.80
C GLU A 178 2.01 22.12 11.47
N ARG A 179 1.86 21.41 10.34
CA ARG A 179 1.93 21.96 8.98
C ARG A 179 0.55 22.30 8.40
N ASN A 180 -0.51 22.23 9.20
CA ASN A 180 -1.90 22.38 8.76
C ASN A 180 -2.26 21.41 7.62
N SER A 181 -1.77 20.18 7.71
CA SER A 181 -1.97 19.13 6.72
C SER A 181 -2.67 17.92 7.33
N TYR A 182 -3.53 17.28 6.54
CA TYR A 182 -4.16 16.02 6.90
C TYR A 182 -3.24 14.85 6.47
N PRO A 183 -2.93 13.87 7.33
CA PRO A 183 -2.19 12.68 6.90
C PRO A 183 -3.07 11.80 5.99
N SER A 184 -2.82 11.83 4.67
CA SER A 184 -3.69 11.22 3.65
C SER A 184 -4.10 9.77 3.94
N PRO A 185 -3.21 8.88 4.47
CA PRO A 185 -3.56 7.50 4.75
C PRO A 185 -4.63 7.35 5.83
N LEU A 186 -4.76 8.32 6.74
CA LEU A 186 -5.69 8.21 7.86
C LEU A 186 -7.12 8.07 7.37
N ASN A 187 -7.75 6.97 7.76
CA ASN A 187 -9.08 6.53 7.35
C ASN A 187 -9.23 6.22 5.85
N TYR A 188 -8.19 6.30 5.01
CA TYR A 188 -8.31 5.96 3.59
C TYR A 188 -8.64 4.48 3.41
N ASN A 189 -9.81 4.15 2.85
CA ASN A 189 -10.38 2.79 2.86
C ASN A 189 -10.39 2.13 4.26
N ASN A 190 -10.57 2.93 5.31
CA ASN A 190 -10.49 2.54 6.73
C ASN A 190 -9.07 2.13 7.20
N PHE A 191 -8.00 2.59 6.55
CA PHE A 191 -6.65 2.43 7.08
C PHE A 191 -6.54 3.17 8.44
N PRO A 192 -6.00 2.54 9.51
CA PRO A 192 -6.19 3.03 10.88
C PRO A 192 -5.14 4.04 11.36
N LYS A 193 -4.14 4.36 10.54
CA LYS A 193 -2.94 5.13 10.93
C LYS A 193 -2.62 6.25 9.94
N SER A 194 -1.67 7.10 10.28
CA SER A 194 -1.32 8.33 9.57
C SER A 194 -0.20 8.13 8.54
N CYS A 195 0.54 7.03 8.64
CA CYS A 195 1.58 6.60 7.71
C CYS A 195 1.60 5.08 7.60
N CYS A 196 2.36 4.54 6.65
CA CYS A 196 2.70 3.12 6.63
C CYS A 196 4.12 2.90 7.16
N THR A 197 4.34 1.82 7.90
CA THR A 197 5.64 1.39 8.40
C THR A 197 5.88 -0.06 8.02
N SER A 198 6.70 -0.29 7.00
CA SER A 198 6.90 -1.62 6.39
C SER A 198 8.28 -2.15 6.75
N VAL A 199 8.32 -3.09 7.69
CA VAL A 199 9.56 -3.67 8.23
C VAL A 199 9.93 -4.95 7.46
N ASN A 200 11.22 -5.15 7.17
CA ASN A 200 11.79 -6.40 6.63
C ASN A 200 11.02 -7.03 5.46
N GLU A 201 10.26 -8.12 5.68
CA GLU A 201 9.49 -8.82 4.64
C GLU A 201 8.17 -8.15 4.24
N VAL A 202 7.80 -7.05 4.92
CA VAL A 202 6.62 -6.24 4.56
C VAL A 202 6.97 -5.39 3.34
N ILE A 203 6.26 -5.66 2.24
CA ILE A 203 6.38 -4.99 0.96
C ILE A 203 5.92 -3.53 1.05
N CYS A 204 4.70 -3.32 1.56
CA CYS A 204 4.06 -2.02 1.71
C CYS A 204 2.85 -2.12 2.66
N HIS A 205 2.31 -0.96 3.03
CA HIS A 205 1.09 -0.81 3.84
C HIS A 205 1.13 -1.51 5.20
N GLY A 206 2.31 -1.70 5.78
CA GLY A 206 2.42 -2.16 7.16
C GLY A 206 1.75 -1.17 8.11
N ILE A 207 0.82 -1.64 8.94
CA ILE A 207 0.12 -0.80 9.91
C ILE A 207 1.05 -0.54 11.11
N PRO A 208 1.33 0.74 11.46
CA PRO A 208 2.02 1.09 12.70
C PRO A 208 1.38 0.46 13.94
N ASP A 209 2.17 -0.24 14.75
CA ASP A 209 1.74 -1.04 15.89
C ASP A 209 2.76 -1.01 17.04
N GLN A 210 2.57 -1.87 18.06
CA GLN A 210 3.43 -1.90 19.24
C GLN A 210 4.76 -2.65 19.03
N ARG A 211 5.09 -3.04 17.78
CA ARG A 211 6.34 -3.74 17.49
C ARG A 211 7.52 -2.80 17.69
N VAL A 212 8.43 -3.20 18.58
CA VAL A 212 9.73 -2.54 18.77
C VAL A 212 10.66 -2.88 17.61
N LEU A 213 11.28 -1.85 17.03
CA LEU A 213 12.32 -1.96 16.01
C LEU A 213 13.61 -2.53 16.63
N LEU A 214 14.24 -3.47 15.92
CA LEU A 214 15.44 -4.18 16.36
C LEU A 214 16.65 -3.76 15.53
N ASP A 215 17.83 -3.79 16.14
CA ASP A 215 19.10 -3.66 15.41
C ASP A 215 19.26 -4.82 14.43
N GLY A 216 19.29 -4.52 13.13
CA GLY A 216 19.22 -5.49 12.03
C GLY A 216 17.96 -5.37 11.17
N ASP A 217 16.95 -4.62 11.62
CA ASP A 217 15.77 -4.34 10.80
C ASP A 217 16.09 -3.34 9.68
N ILE A 218 15.32 -3.40 8.61
CA ILE A 218 15.06 -2.24 7.75
C ILE A 218 13.61 -1.80 7.89
N LEU A 219 13.37 -0.50 7.79
CA LEU A 219 12.04 0.10 7.90
C LEU A 219 11.81 1.03 6.73
N ASN A 220 10.83 0.73 5.89
CA ASN A 220 10.24 1.74 5.01
C ASN A 220 9.21 2.57 5.79
N ILE A 221 9.28 3.89 5.66
CA ILE A 221 8.29 4.83 6.18
C ILE A 221 7.67 5.53 4.98
N ASP A 222 6.37 5.35 4.82
CA ASP A 222 5.59 5.92 3.72
C ASP A 222 4.70 7.04 4.22
N VAL A 223 5.00 8.25 3.75
CA VAL A 223 4.38 9.49 4.22
C VAL A 223 3.61 10.11 3.09
N SER A 224 2.34 10.37 3.40
CA SER A 224 1.46 11.02 2.46
C SER A 224 0.64 12.07 3.20
N LEU A 225 0.55 13.29 2.66
CA LEU A 225 -0.22 14.36 3.28
C LEU A 225 -1.05 15.14 2.27
N TYR A 226 -2.18 15.67 2.75
CA TYR A 226 -3.11 16.52 2.03
C TYR A 226 -3.01 17.94 2.58
N HIS A 227 -2.59 18.86 1.74
CA HIS A 227 -2.42 20.26 2.08
C HIS A 227 -3.15 21.12 1.05
N GLU A 228 -4.09 21.95 1.53
CA GLU A 228 -4.80 22.95 0.73
C GLU A 228 -5.38 22.43 -0.61
N GLY A 229 -5.85 21.18 -0.66
CA GLY A 229 -6.45 20.62 -1.88
C GLY A 229 -5.58 19.61 -2.63
N TYR A 230 -4.31 19.42 -2.24
CA TYR A 230 -3.35 18.59 -2.96
C TYR A 230 -2.66 17.57 -2.05
N HIS A 231 -2.59 16.33 -2.54
CA HIS A 231 -1.83 15.24 -1.93
C HIS A 231 -0.38 15.27 -2.40
N ALA A 232 0.53 14.86 -1.53
CA ALA A 232 1.92 14.59 -1.84
C ALA A 232 2.32 13.25 -1.24
N ASP A 233 3.19 12.53 -1.95
CA ASP A 233 3.58 11.16 -1.61
C ASP A 233 5.09 10.93 -1.73
N LEU A 234 5.66 10.25 -0.75
CA LEU A 234 7.04 9.79 -0.74
C LEU A 234 7.28 8.76 0.35
N ASN A 235 8.24 7.88 0.09
CA ASN A 235 8.71 6.92 1.06
C ASN A 235 10.20 6.62 0.87
N GLU A 236 10.83 6.17 1.94
CA GLU A 236 12.21 5.71 1.94
C GLU A 236 12.40 4.55 2.90
N THR A 237 13.32 3.64 2.56
CA THR A 237 13.79 2.58 3.46
C THR A 237 15.03 3.01 4.25
N TYR A 238 14.97 2.84 5.57
CA TYR A 238 16.02 3.15 6.54
C TYR A 238 16.60 1.90 7.19
N TYR A 239 17.91 1.91 7.42
CA TYR A 239 18.60 0.89 8.21
C TYR A 239 18.41 1.15 9.71
N ILE A 240 17.95 0.14 10.45
CA ILE A 240 17.77 0.23 11.91
C ILE A 240 18.97 -0.40 12.60
N GLY A 241 19.83 0.45 13.17
CA GLY A 241 21.05 0.02 13.87
C GLY A 241 22.20 -0.35 12.93
N ASP A 242 23.31 -0.80 13.52
CA ASP A 242 24.55 -1.06 12.78
C ASP A 242 24.55 -2.45 12.13
N LYS A 243 23.80 -3.42 12.66
CA LYS A 243 23.68 -4.75 12.03
C LYS A 243 23.01 -4.68 10.68
N ALA A 244 21.98 -3.83 10.53
CA ALA A 244 21.30 -3.64 9.25
C ALA A 244 22.25 -3.07 8.17
N LYS A 245 23.17 -2.18 8.57
CA LYS A 245 24.17 -1.59 7.67
C LYS A 245 25.31 -2.55 7.34
N ALA A 246 25.61 -3.48 8.25
CA ALA A 246 26.70 -4.44 8.09
C ALA A 246 26.30 -5.67 7.28
N ASP A 247 25.00 -5.96 7.14
CA ASP A 247 24.50 -7.11 6.41
C ASP A 247 24.49 -6.88 4.89
N PRO A 248 25.26 -7.64 4.09
CA PRO A 248 25.38 -7.42 2.65
C PRO A 248 24.06 -7.57 1.88
N ASP A 249 23.18 -8.47 2.29
CA ASP A 249 21.92 -8.72 1.61
C ASP A 249 20.92 -7.58 1.86
N THR A 250 20.92 -7.06 3.09
CA THR A 250 20.18 -5.87 3.51
C THR A 250 20.63 -4.63 2.75
N VAL A 251 21.95 -4.39 2.67
CA VAL A 251 22.48 -3.28 1.86
C VAL A 251 22.12 -3.47 0.39
N ARG A 252 22.29 -4.68 -0.16
CA ARG A 252 21.99 -4.98 -1.57
C ARG A 252 20.54 -4.64 -1.93
N VAL A 253 19.54 -5.07 -1.15
CA VAL A 253 18.13 -4.82 -1.49
C VAL A 253 17.74 -3.35 -1.38
N VAL A 254 18.20 -2.66 -0.32
CA VAL A 254 17.91 -1.24 -0.10
C VAL A 254 18.54 -0.37 -1.20
N GLU A 255 19.82 -0.57 -1.48
CA GLU A 255 20.52 0.18 -2.52
C GLU A 255 20.01 -0.15 -3.92
N THR A 256 19.63 -1.40 -4.19
CA THR A 256 19.00 -1.77 -5.47
C THR A 256 17.67 -1.06 -5.65
N ALA A 257 16.83 -0.98 -4.61
CA ALA A 257 15.56 -0.25 -4.66
C ALA A 257 15.76 1.25 -4.93
N ARG A 258 16.70 1.89 -4.23
CA ARG A 258 17.05 3.31 -4.43
C ARG A 258 17.54 3.55 -5.86
N GLN A 259 18.48 2.75 -6.34
CA GLN A 259 19.02 2.89 -7.69
C GLN A 259 17.98 2.59 -8.78
N CYS A 260 17.07 1.64 -8.56
CA CYS A 260 15.96 1.39 -9.47
C CYS A 260 15.09 2.64 -9.64
N LEU A 261 14.77 3.34 -8.55
CA LEU A 261 14.06 4.61 -8.60
C LEU A 261 14.88 5.66 -9.36
N ASP A 262 16.14 5.89 -8.97
CA ASP A 262 17.02 6.88 -9.58
C ASP A 262 17.17 6.69 -11.09
N GLU A 263 17.43 5.46 -11.55
CA GLU A 263 17.57 5.14 -12.97
C GLU A 263 16.26 5.35 -13.74
N SER A 264 15.11 5.08 -13.11
CA SER A 264 13.81 5.32 -13.75
C SER A 264 13.48 6.81 -13.88
N ILE A 265 13.83 7.62 -12.87
CA ILE A 265 13.62 9.07 -12.86
C ILE A 265 14.42 9.74 -13.99
N LYS A 266 15.65 9.27 -14.27
CA LYS A 266 16.48 9.79 -15.39
C LYS A 266 15.79 9.68 -16.77
N ALA A 267 14.84 8.76 -16.92
CA ALA A 267 14.10 8.59 -18.17
C ALA A 267 12.85 9.49 -18.26
N VAL A 268 12.44 10.17 -17.18
CA VAL A 268 11.24 10.99 -17.14
C VAL A 268 11.48 12.29 -17.90
N LYS A 269 10.78 12.43 -19.02
CA LYS A 269 10.70 13.64 -19.85
C LYS A 269 9.51 13.52 -20.81
N PRO A 270 9.06 14.61 -21.45
CA PRO A 270 7.98 14.55 -22.42
C PRO A 270 8.19 13.48 -23.50
N GLY A 271 7.14 12.71 -23.78
CA GLY A 271 7.13 11.61 -24.76
C GLY A 271 7.64 10.26 -24.24
N THR A 272 8.24 10.18 -23.04
CA THR A 272 8.58 8.88 -22.44
C THR A 272 7.33 8.09 -22.13
N LEU A 273 7.23 6.86 -22.63
CA LEU A 273 6.10 5.98 -22.36
C LEU A 273 6.07 5.54 -20.89
N ILE A 274 4.92 5.60 -20.23
CA ILE A 274 4.79 5.22 -18.80
C ILE A 274 5.24 3.78 -18.56
N ARG A 275 4.99 2.87 -19.51
CA ARG A 275 5.40 1.47 -19.41
C ARG A 275 6.92 1.25 -19.41
N GLU A 276 7.71 2.23 -19.84
CA GLU A 276 9.16 2.09 -19.96
C GLU A 276 9.86 2.02 -18.61
N PHE A 277 9.34 2.70 -17.59
CA PHE A 277 9.95 2.71 -16.26
C PHE A 277 10.10 1.29 -15.69
N GLY A 278 9.09 0.44 -15.89
CA GLY A 278 9.18 -0.97 -15.46
C GLY A 278 10.25 -1.79 -16.18
N ASN A 279 10.59 -1.46 -17.44
CA ASN A 279 11.71 -2.11 -18.14
C ASN A 279 13.05 -1.73 -17.52
N ILE A 280 13.23 -0.44 -17.18
CA ILE A 280 14.43 0.09 -16.54
C ILE A 280 14.60 -0.53 -15.15
N ILE A 281 13.56 -0.47 -14.33
CA ILE A 281 13.55 -0.96 -12.95
C ILE A 281 13.84 -2.46 -12.90
N GLU A 282 13.10 -3.30 -13.64
CA GLU A 282 13.30 -4.76 -13.58
C GLU A 282 14.64 -5.19 -14.17
N LYS A 283 15.20 -4.46 -15.15
CA LYS A 283 16.55 -4.71 -15.66
C LYS A 283 17.60 -4.45 -14.57
N HIS A 284 17.49 -3.32 -13.85
CA HIS A 284 18.42 -2.98 -12.78
C HIS A 284 18.32 -3.96 -11.59
N ALA A 285 17.10 -4.26 -11.14
CA ALA A 285 16.87 -5.20 -10.05
C ALA A 285 17.47 -6.59 -10.34
N LYS A 286 17.30 -7.11 -11.55
CA LYS A 286 17.86 -8.40 -11.98
C LYS A 286 19.37 -8.43 -11.98
N LYS A 287 20.04 -7.33 -12.32
CA LYS A 287 21.50 -7.22 -12.29
C LYS A 287 22.06 -7.45 -10.87
N HIS A 288 21.26 -7.12 -9.85
CA HIS A 288 21.60 -7.26 -8.44
C HIS A 288 20.89 -8.43 -7.76
N ASN A 289 20.47 -9.45 -8.51
CA ASN A 289 19.82 -10.65 -8.01
C ASN A 289 18.56 -10.38 -7.16
N CYS A 290 17.85 -9.30 -7.45
CA CYS A 290 16.59 -8.95 -6.81
C CYS A 290 15.40 -9.14 -7.78
N SER A 291 14.20 -9.25 -7.23
CA SER A 291 12.95 -9.27 -7.99
C SER A 291 12.12 -8.01 -7.75
N VAL A 292 11.19 -7.72 -8.66
CA VAL A 292 10.30 -6.56 -8.59
C VAL A 292 8.89 -7.02 -8.27
N ILE A 293 8.28 -6.47 -7.22
CA ILE A 293 6.89 -6.73 -6.87
C ILE A 293 5.97 -6.26 -7.99
N ARG A 294 4.90 -7.02 -8.26
CA ARG A 294 4.01 -6.79 -9.42
C ARG A 294 2.59 -6.36 -9.06
N THR A 295 2.22 -6.48 -7.79
CA THR A 295 0.84 -6.28 -7.31
C THR A 295 0.52 -4.80 -7.09
N TYR A 296 1.54 -3.99 -6.81
CA TYR A 296 1.45 -2.55 -6.57
C TYR A 296 2.20 -1.76 -7.66
N CYS A 297 1.83 -0.52 -7.86
CA CYS A 297 2.36 0.36 -8.91
C CYS A 297 2.32 1.81 -8.45
N GLY A 298 3.17 2.65 -9.05
CA GLY A 298 3.02 4.09 -8.92
C GLY A 298 1.70 4.60 -9.47
N HIS A 299 1.38 5.83 -9.17
CA HIS A 299 0.09 6.42 -9.52
C HIS A 299 0.21 7.92 -9.84
N GLY A 300 -0.75 8.45 -10.57
CA GLY A 300 -1.00 9.89 -10.57
C GLY A 300 -1.34 10.35 -9.16
N VAL A 301 -0.84 11.54 -8.81
CA VAL A 301 -1.07 12.16 -7.49
C VAL A 301 -1.24 13.67 -7.67
N GLY A 302 -2.18 14.25 -6.93
CA GLY A 302 -2.51 15.67 -7.02
C GLY A 302 -3.74 15.99 -6.18
N LYS A 303 -4.81 16.50 -6.79
CA LYS A 303 -6.09 16.68 -6.08
C LYS A 303 -6.71 15.37 -5.60
N LEU A 304 -6.36 14.27 -6.27
CA LEU A 304 -6.70 12.91 -5.87
C LEU A 304 -5.44 12.26 -5.31
N PHE A 305 -5.59 11.45 -4.26
CA PHE A 305 -4.47 10.72 -3.66
C PHE A 305 -3.94 9.68 -4.64
N HIS A 306 -4.83 8.83 -5.19
CA HIS A 306 -4.47 7.88 -6.23
C HIS A 306 -5.33 8.09 -7.48
N CYS A 307 -4.70 8.39 -8.63
CA CYS A 307 -5.37 8.56 -9.91
C CYS A 307 -4.50 8.09 -11.09
N PRO A 308 -4.98 8.12 -12.35
CA PRO A 308 -4.15 7.82 -13.50
C PRO A 308 -2.96 8.78 -13.65
N PRO A 309 -1.80 8.32 -14.18
CA PRO A 309 -1.58 6.99 -14.72
C PRO A 309 -1.23 5.96 -13.63
N ASN A 310 -1.58 4.69 -13.84
CA ASN A 310 -0.93 3.60 -13.10
C ASN A 310 0.46 3.37 -13.68
N VAL A 311 1.49 3.27 -12.85
CA VAL A 311 2.91 3.18 -13.25
C VAL A 311 3.53 1.87 -12.75
N PRO A 312 3.38 0.74 -13.47
CA PRO A 312 3.94 -0.54 -13.04
C PRO A 312 5.47 -0.56 -13.08
N HIS A 313 6.08 -1.16 -12.07
CA HIS A 313 7.55 -1.24 -11.92
C HIS A 313 8.20 -2.45 -12.60
N TYR A 314 7.40 -3.36 -13.17
CA TYR A 314 7.90 -4.55 -13.87
C TYR A 314 7.92 -4.36 -15.40
N ALA A 315 8.84 -5.06 -16.07
CA ALA A 315 9.05 -5.00 -17.50
C ALA A 315 7.89 -5.63 -18.28
N LYS A 316 7.73 -5.21 -19.54
CA LYS A 316 6.67 -5.70 -20.45
C LYS A 316 5.25 -5.53 -19.89
N ASN A 317 5.05 -4.57 -18.98
CA ASN A 317 3.72 -4.13 -18.59
C ASN A 317 3.01 -3.48 -19.79
N LYS A 318 1.68 -3.38 -19.70
CA LYS A 318 0.81 -2.92 -20.81
C LYS A 318 0.20 -1.54 -20.55
N THR A 319 0.77 -0.76 -19.63
CA THR A 319 0.25 0.58 -19.35
C THR A 319 0.31 1.44 -20.61
N VAL A 320 -0.77 2.17 -20.85
CA VAL A 320 -0.90 3.14 -21.94
C VAL A 320 -0.69 4.53 -21.37
N GLY A 321 0.02 5.37 -22.10
CA GLY A 321 0.29 6.76 -21.72
C GLY A 321 1.74 7.13 -21.96
N GLU A 322 1.97 8.42 -22.06
CA GLU A 322 3.28 9.05 -22.17
C GLU A 322 3.36 10.21 -21.19
N CYS A 323 4.56 10.57 -20.77
CA CYS A 323 4.82 11.74 -19.95
C CYS A 323 4.54 13.01 -20.76
N LYS A 324 3.83 13.95 -20.13
CA LYS A 324 3.52 15.27 -20.71
C LYS A 324 3.81 16.36 -19.67
N PRO A 325 4.30 17.54 -20.09
CA PRO A 325 4.52 18.65 -19.17
C PRO A 325 3.29 18.93 -18.31
N GLY A 326 3.49 19.18 -17.02
CA GLY A 326 2.43 19.42 -16.05
C GLY A 326 1.80 18.16 -15.44
N MET A 327 2.17 16.96 -15.88
CA MET A 327 1.77 15.71 -15.20
C MET A 327 2.49 15.54 -13.87
N THR A 328 1.76 15.12 -12.84
CA THR A 328 2.33 14.63 -11.57
C THR A 328 1.99 13.17 -11.31
N PHE A 329 2.99 12.38 -10.97
CA PHE A 329 2.83 10.96 -10.64
C PHE A 329 3.99 10.46 -9.77
N THR A 330 3.80 9.31 -9.14
CA THR A 330 4.79 8.62 -8.32
C THR A 330 5.49 7.53 -9.13
N ILE A 331 6.78 7.32 -8.83
CA ILE A 331 7.48 6.07 -9.12
C ILE A 331 7.93 5.52 -7.77
N GLU A 332 7.55 4.28 -7.45
CA GLU A 332 7.64 3.74 -6.08
C GLU A 332 8.08 2.25 -6.05
N PRO A 333 9.20 1.87 -6.69
CA PRO A 333 9.57 0.47 -6.89
C PRO A 333 9.78 -0.27 -5.57
N MET A 334 9.01 -1.34 -5.38
CA MET A 334 9.21 -2.31 -4.30
C MET A 334 10.07 -3.47 -4.82
N ILE A 335 11.25 -3.64 -4.24
CA ILE A 335 12.26 -4.62 -4.65
C ILE A 335 12.44 -5.66 -3.55
N ALA A 336 12.54 -6.94 -3.93
CA ALA A 336 12.67 -8.06 -3.01
C ALA A 336 13.96 -8.85 -3.25
N LEU A 337 14.58 -9.34 -2.17
CA LEU A 337 15.64 -10.36 -2.24
C LEU A 337 15.12 -11.71 -2.74
N GLY A 338 13.82 -11.96 -2.54
CA GLY A 338 13.15 -13.21 -2.85
C GLY A 338 12.28 -13.14 -4.09
N LYS A 339 11.12 -13.77 -4.00
CA LYS A 339 10.10 -13.84 -5.05
C LYS A 339 9.26 -12.55 -5.10
N TYR A 340 8.74 -12.24 -6.28
CA TYR A 340 7.86 -11.08 -6.50
C TYR A 340 6.45 -11.24 -5.93
N ARG A 341 6.06 -12.44 -5.52
CA ARG A 341 4.68 -12.77 -5.10
C ARG A 341 4.48 -12.34 -3.66
N ASP A 342 3.29 -11.83 -3.39
CA ASP A 342 2.88 -11.32 -2.10
C ASP A 342 1.77 -12.17 -1.45
N ILE A 343 1.62 -11.99 -0.14
CA ILE A 343 0.44 -12.37 0.64
C ILE A 343 -0.01 -11.18 1.49
N THR A 344 -1.32 -10.93 1.54
CA THR A 344 -1.91 -9.90 2.39
C THR A 344 -2.32 -10.51 3.73
N TRP A 345 -1.99 -9.85 4.83
CA TRP A 345 -2.40 -10.26 6.16
C TRP A 345 -3.92 -10.07 6.38
N PRO A 346 -4.51 -10.72 7.41
CA PRO A 346 -5.95 -10.59 7.70
C PRO A 346 -6.41 -9.20 8.16
N ASP A 347 -5.47 -8.26 8.38
CA ASP A 347 -5.78 -6.84 8.61
C ASP A 347 -6.24 -6.10 7.34
N ASN A 348 -6.18 -6.76 6.17
CA ASN A 348 -6.53 -6.28 4.82
C ASN A 348 -5.55 -5.24 4.23
N TRP A 349 -4.43 -4.97 4.87
CA TRP A 349 -3.48 -3.93 4.45
C TRP A 349 -2.06 -4.46 4.31
N THR A 350 -1.52 -5.07 5.36
CA THR A 350 -0.10 -5.44 5.43
C THR A 350 0.22 -6.46 4.35
N SER A 351 1.02 -6.07 3.37
CA SER A 351 1.47 -6.94 2.28
C SER A 351 2.87 -7.43 2.56
N THR A 352 3.09 -8.74 2.46
CA THR A 352 4.40 -9.36 2.73
C THR A 352 4.84 -10.23 1.58
N THR A 353 6.15 -10.44 1.42
CA THR A 353 6.66 -11.42 0.46
C THR A 353 6.17 -12.82 0.80
N ILE A 354 5.88 -13.62 -0.22
CA ILE A 354 5.40 -15.00 -0.02
C ILE A 354 6.44 -15.91 0.62
N ASP A 355 7.73 -15.58 0.50
CA ASP A 355 8.86 -16.37 1.00
C ASP A 355 9.54 -15.77 2.24
N GLY A 356 8.95 -14.71 2.83
CA GLY A 356 9.43 -14.09 4.06
C GLY A 356 10.78 -13.40 3.92
N LYS A 357 11.25 -13.17 2.68
CA LYS A 357 12.49 -12.45 2.41
C LYS A 357 12.26 -10.95 2.41
N MET A 358 13.34 -10.23 2.74
CA MET A 358 13.37 -8.78 2.89
C MET A 358 13.03 -8.03 1.60
N THR A 359 12.38 -6.87 1.77
CA THR A 359 12.00 -5.93 0.71
C THR A 359 12.33 -4.50 1.07
N ALA A 360 12.64 -3.70 0.06
CA ALA A 360 12.87 -2.26 0.21
C ALA A 360 12.08 -1.50 -0.85
N GLN A 361 11.71 -0.26 -0.52
CA GLN A 361 10.94 0.64 -1.38
C GLN A 361 11.46 2.07 -1.21
N PHE A 362 11.50 2.79 -2.32
CA PHE A 362 11.73 4.22 -2.36
C PHE A 362 10.71 4.84 -3.29
N GLU A 363 10.30 6.07 -3.00
CA GLU A 363 9.32 6.77 -3.81
C GLU A 363 9.59 8.27 -3.89
N HIS A 364 9.31 8.81 -5.07
CA HIS A 364 9.16 10.24 -5.27
C HIS A 364 7.89 10.58 -6.03
N THR A 365 7.26 11.69 -5.63
CA THR A 365 6.31 12.43 -6.47
C THR A 365 7.12 13.28 -7.46
N LEU A 366 6.82 13.13 -8.74
CA LEU A 366 7.52 13.75 -9.86
C LEU A 366 6.59 14.71 -10.60
N LEU A 367 7.13 15.82 -11.09
CA LEU A 367 6.47 16.73 -12.03
C LEU A 367 7.22 16.70 -13.36
N VAL A 368 6.54 16.33 -14.44
CA VAL A 368 7.12 16.41 -15.79
C VAL A 368 7.21 17.87 -16.22
N THR A 369 8.41 18.33 -16.58
CA THR A 369 8.65 19.69 -17.12
C THR A 369 8.65 19.68 -18.65
N GLU A 370 8.86 20.84 -19.27
CA GLU A 370 8.94 20.96 -20.74
C GLU A 370 10.12 20.17 -21.36
N ASP A 371 11.16 19.91 -20.57
CA ASP A 371 12.44 19.34 -21.01
C ASP A 371 12.94 18.16 -20.16
N GLY A 372 12.22 17.79 -19.10
CA GLY A 372 12.65 16.75 -18.17
C GLY A 372 11.66 16.51 -17.02
N VAL A 373 12.19 16.51 -15.80
CA VAL A 373 11.47 16.20 -14.57
C VAL A 373 11.98 17.05 -13.41
N GLU A 374 11.04 17.48 -12.57
CA GLU A 374 11.31 18.04 -11.25
C GLU A 374 10.92 16.99 -10.19
N ILE A 375 11.85 16.65 -9.29
CA ILE A 375 11.60 15.73 -8.17
C ILE A 375 11.02 16.55 -7.02
N LEU A 376 9.69 16.57 -6.89
CA LEU A 376 9.01 17.47 -5.94
C LEU A 376 9.26 17.10 -4.48
N THR A 377 9.50 15.82 -4.20
CA THR A 377 9.80 15.30 -2.85
C THR A 377 11.29 15.02 -2.63
N ALA A 378 12.17 15.70 -3.39
CA ALA A 378 13.61 15.59 -3.28
C ALA A 378 14.11 15.78 -1.83
N ARG A 379 15.23 15.12 -1.52
CA ARG A 379 15.90 15.22 -0.22
C ARG A 379 16.49 16.61 0.00
N GLN A 380 16.59 17.01 1.26
CA GLN A 380 17.35 18.16 1.73
C GLN A 380 18.75 17.74 2.16
N GLU A 381 19.67 18.70 2.32
CA GLU A 381 21.07 18.43 2.71
C GLU A 381 21.18 17.61 4.00
N ASN A 382 20.25 17.82 4.94
CA ASN A 382 20.21 17.17 6.24
C ASN A 382 19.16 16.06 6.37
N SER A 383 18.54 15.61 5.27
CA SER A 383 17.58 14.50 5.33
C SER A 383 18.25 13.25 5.92
N PRO A 384 17.67 12.58 6.93
CA PRO A 384 18.27 11.38 7.54
C PRO A 384 18.42 10.21 6.57
N GLY A 385 19.29 9.26 6.93
CA GLY A 385 19.61 8.10 6.10
C GLY A 385 20.57 8.47 4.96
N GLY A 386 20.55 7.67 3.90
CA GLY A 386 21.43 7.86 2.73
C GLY A 386 21.87 6.53 2.12
N ALA A 387 22.53 6.64 0.97
CA ALA A 387 23.08 5.49 0.27
C ALA A 387 24.32 4.94 1.01
N LEU A 388 24.41 3.63 1.10
CA LEU A 388 25.62 2.89 1.45
C LEU A 388 26.29 2.36 0.18
N PRO A 389 27.62 2.11 0.22
CA PRO A 389 28.30 1.44 -0.89
C PRO A 389 27.69 0.06 -1.15
N MET A 390 27.44 -0.27 -2.43
CA MET A 390 27.00 -1.60 -2.81
C MET A 390 28.05 -2.65 -2.40
N PRO A 391 27.64 -3.80 -1.82
CA PRO A 391 28.56 -4.87 -1.49
C PRO A 391 29.29 -5.41 -2.73
N SER A 392 30.57 -5.78 -2.58
CA SER A 392 31.33 -6.43 -3.65
C SER A 392 30.81 -7.85 -3.91
N ALA A 393 30.91 -8.30 -5.16
CA ALA A 393 30.47 -9.64 -5.58
C ALA A 393 31.20 -10.78 -4.83
N GLU A 394 32.39 -10.53 -4.28
CA GLU A 394 33.20 -11.53 -3.56
C GLU A 394 32.58 -11.99 -2.23
N ASN A 395 31.64 -11.23 -1.66
CA ASN A 395 30.99 -11.56 -0.40
C ASN A 395 29.66 -12.34 -0.56
N GLY A 396 29.24 -12.62 -1.80
CA GLY A 396 27.93 -13.22 -2.11
C GLY A 396 27.90 -14.74 -2.25
N ASP A 397 29.08 -15.41 -2.30
CA ASP A 397 29.19 -16.87 -2.45
C ASP A 397 29.39 -17.59 -1.10
N ALA A 398 29.12 -16.95 0.03
CA ALA A 398 29.15 -17.58 1.33
C ALA A 398 27.84 -18.33 1.64
N LYS A 399 27.80 -19.56 1.09
CA LYS A 399 27.01 -20.75 1.49
C LYS A 399 25.59 -20.88 0.93
N ALA A 400 25.47 -21.95 0.13
CA ALA A 400 24.29 -22.60 -0.42
C ALA A 400 23.34 -23.16 0.65
#